data_AF-A0A8T3SWK0-F1
#
_entry.id   AF-A0A8T3SWK0-F1
#
_cell.length_a   1.000
_cell.length_b   1.000
_cell.length_c   1.000
_cell.angle_alpha   90.00
_cell.angle_beta   90.00
_cell.angle_gamma   90.00
#
_symmetry.space_group_name_H-M   'P 1'
#
loop_
_entity.id
_entity.type
_entity.pdbx_description
1 polymer ?
#
loop_
_entity_poly.entity_id
_entity_poly.type
_entity_poly.pdbx_seq_one_letter_code
_entity_poly.pdbx_strand_id
1 'polypeptide(L)'
;SSTIMCDCEAGLDRYVGPGGDESFQTPDGRPGAVVQMHLPRFRKDRVEALEKAALARITQNVLTAPTAACFNLVDSDTYYHMGRKVAYFGNGFQTREERYGRKVWVVPILGGEFIIDRRLGYTDGLMGGNLWLFGDSVDSALAGAERGVQAVHDVPGVIMPFPGGVAGSGSTAGSKYKFAIASTFTKFCPTLQDHPDVEAGLPDGVKSVMEIIMNGKDLQAIIDATQAAIKAAADTPGLNMISAGNYGGKLGKSLVYLHPDKQPAA
;
A
#
# COMPACT_ATOMS: atom_id res chain seq x y z
N SER A 1 2.98 -4.48 5.44
CA SER A 1 3.60 -5.65 4.78
C SER A 1 2.65 -6.83 4.85
N SER A 2 2.06 -7.20 3.71
CA SER A 2 1.20 -8.35 3.38
C SER A 2 0.06 -8.83 4.30
N THR A 3 -1.14 -8.93 3.72
CA THR A 3 -2.32 -9.57 4.33
C THR A 3 -2.21 -11.10 4.48
N ILE A 4 -1.11 -11.72 4.04
CA ILE A 4 -0.85 -13.14 4.28
C ILE A 4 -0.80 -13.42 5.80
N MET A 5 -0.20 -12.52 6.59
CA MET A 5 -0.11 -12.65 8.06
C MET A 5 -0.35 -11.34 8.82
N CYS A 6 -0.46 -10.18 8.16
CA CYS A 6 -0.87 -8.93 8.80
C CYS A 6 -2.38 -8.70 8.70
N ASP A 7 -2.89 -7.84 9.58
CA ASP A 7 -4.29 -7.46 9.68
C ASP A 7 -4.83 -6.78 8.41
N CYS A 8 -4.00 -5.96 7.76
CA CYS A 8 -4.24 -5.32 6.48
C CYS A 8 -2.91 -4.94 5.78
N GLU A 9 -2.98 -4.55 4.51
CA GLU A 9 -1.89 -3.83 3.85
C GLU A 9 -2.14 -2.33 3.94
N ALA A 10 -1.30 -1.63 4.68
CA ALA A 10 -1.43 -0.20 4.89
C ALA A 10 -0.13 0.54 4.55
N GLY A 11 -0.25 1.81 4.18
CA GLY A 11 0.88 2.65 3.81
C GLY A 11 0.51 4.12 3.68
N LEU A 12 1.54 4.96 3.63
CA LEU A 12 1.43 6.38 3.28
C LEU A 12 1.25 6.49 1.75
N ASP A 13 0.22 7.23 1.34
CA ASP A 13 0.05 7.67 -0.05
C ASP A 13 0.94 8.88 -0.28
N ARG A 14 0.65 10.00 0.41
CA ARG A 14 1.46 11.21 0.37
C ARG A 14 1.18 12.14 1.55
N TYR A 15 2.11 13.06 1.80
CA TYR A 15 1.88 14.23 2.66
C TYR A 15 1.10 15.28 1.87
N VAL A 16 0.17 15.99 2.52
CA VAL A 16 -0.76 16.94 1.89
C VAL A 16 -0.89 18.22 2.71
N GLY A 17 -1.34 19.30 2.08
CA GLY A 17 -1.46 20.62 2.72
C GLY A 17 -0.11 21.31 2.88
N PRO A 18 0.01 22.29 3.79
CA PRO A 18 1.22 23.08 3.95
C PRO A 18 2.46 22.22 4.20
N GLY A 19 3.50 22.38 3.36
CA GLY A 19 4.75 21.61 3.45
C GLY A 19 4.70 20.19 2.87
N GLY A 20 3.59 19.79 2.25
CA GLY A 20 3.45 18.56 1.47
C GLY A 20 2.93 18.85 0.05
N ASP A 21 2.01 18.04 -0.43
CA ASP A 21 1.23 18.33 -1.65
C ASP A 21 0.22 19.46 -1.38
N GLU A 22 0.60 20.69 -1.71
CA GLU A 22 -0.22 21.89 -1.55
C GLU A 22 -1.41 21.96 -2.53
N SER A 23 -1.44 21.12 -3.57
CA SER A 23 -2.61 21.01 -4.45
C SER A 23 -3.81 20.36 -3.73
N PHE A 24 -3.54 19.66 -2.64
CA PHE A 24 -4.56 19.06 -1.78
C PHE A 24 -4.72 19.89 -0.50
N GLN A 25 -5.82 20.64 -0.40
CA GLN A 25 -6.16 21.37 0.82
C GLN A 25 -6.74 20.43 1.88
N THR A 26 -6.16 20.43 3.07
CA THR A 26 -6.67 19.68 4.21
C THR A 26 -7.88 20.39 4.84
N PRO A 27 -8.84 19.65 5.41
CA PRO A 27 -10.05 20.26 5.96
C PRO A 27 -9.82 21.33 7.02
N ASP A 28 -8.83 21.14 7.88
CA ASP A 28 -8.49 22.05 8.98
C ASP A 28 -7.33 23.01 8.65
N GLY A 29 -6.87 23.02 7.39
CA GLY A 29 -5.78 23.88 6.91
C GLY A 29 -4.39 23.55 7.46
N ARG A 30 -4.21 22.41 8.13
CA ARG A 30 -2.93 21.98 8.70
C ARG A 30 -2.18 21.00 7.79
N PRO A 31 -0.86 20.80 7.99
CA PRO A 31 -0.15 19.70 7.34
C PRO A 31 -0.82 18.36 7.64
N GLY A 32 -0.95 17.51 6.62
CA GLY A 32 -1.64 16.23 6.71
C GLY A 32 -0.92 15.11 5.98
N ALA A 33 -1.47 13.91 6.12
CA ALA A 33 -1.02 12.73 5.39
C ALA A 33 -2.23 11.91 4.94
N VAL A 34 -2.23 11.47 3.69
CA VAL A 34 -3.18 10.49 3.18
C VAL A 34 -2.59 9.10 3.41
N VAL A 35 -3.36 8.24 4.07
CA VAL A 35 -3.00 6.84 4.29
C VAL A 35 -4.05 5.94 3.67
N GLN A 36 -3.62 4.79 3.16
CA GLN A 36 -4.53 3.78 2.63
C GLN A 36 -4.41 2.48 3.41
N MET A 37 -5.51 1.74 3.48
CA MET A 37 -5.58 0.40 4.08
C MET A 37 -6.36 -0.51 3.14
N HIS A 38 -5.81 -1.68 2.86
CA HIS A 38 -6.29 -2.59 1.83
C HIS A 38 -6.46 -4.00 2.37
N LEU A 39 -7.50 -4.68 1.90
CA LEU A 39 -7.76 -6.10 2.12
C LEU A 39 -8.14 -6.78 0.80
N PRO A 40 -7.70 -8.03 0.57
CA PRO A 40 -7.91 -8.70 -0.71
C PRO A 40 -9.40 -8.97 -0.95
N ARG A 41 -9.85 -8.73 -2.19
CA ARG A 41 -11.25 -8.91 -2.60
C ARG A 41 -11.80 -10.31 -2.34
N PHE A 42 -10.95 -11.34 -2.44
CA PHE A 42 -11.35 -12.74 -2.25
C PHE A 42 -11.58 -13.12 -0.77
N ARG A 43 -11.17 -12.27 0.18
CA ARG A 43 -11.45 -12.49 1.61
C ARG A 43 -12.94 -12.24 1.89
N LYS A 44 -13.59 -13.22 2.52
CA LYS A 44 -15.05 -13.20 2.76
C LYS A 44 -15.47 -12.11 3.74
N ASP A 45 -14.75 -12.00 4.85
CA ASP A 45 -14.94 -11.02 5.95
C ASP A 45 -14.21 -9.70 5.71
N ARG A 46 -13.85 -9.36 4.45
CA ARG A 46 -12.97 -8.22 4.16
C ARG A 46 -13.53 -6.87 4.64
N VAL A 47 -14.86 -6.69 4.63
CA VAL A 47 -15.46 -5.41 5.03
C VAL A 47 -15.34 -5.24 6.54
N GLU A 48 -15.66 -6.28 7.30
CA GLU A 48 -15.56 -6.29 8.76
C GLU A 48 -14.10 -6.26 9.23
N ALA A 49 -13.22 -7.00 8.55
CA ALA A 49 -11.79 -7.01 8.83
C ALA A 49 -11.13 -5.66 8.55
N LEU A 50 -11.51 -4.97 7.47
CA LEU A 50 -10.99 -3.63 7.17
C LEU A 50 -11.45 -2.63 8.22
N GLU A 51 -12.73 -2.69 8.62
CA GLU A 51 -13.24 -1.85 9.71
C GLU A 51 -12.47 -2.09 11.01
N LYS A 52 -12.21 -3.36 11.36
CA LYS A 52 -11.47 -3.72 12.57
C LYS A 52 -10.04 -3.20 12.53
N ALA A 53 -9.33 -3.37 11.40
CA ALA A 53 -7.97 -2.86 11.22
C ALA A 53 -7.92 -1.33 11.32
N ALA A 54 -8.84 -0.64 10.63
CA ALA A 54 -8.95 0.81 10.68
C ALA A 54 -9.26 1.31 12.10
N LEU A 55 -10.21 0.69 12.80
CA LEU A 55 -10.55 1.05 14.19
C LEU A 55 -9.34 0.89 15.12
N ALA A 56 -8.64 -0.24 15.05
CA ALA A 56 -7.46 -0.48 15.88
C ALA A 56 -6.38 0.57 15.60
N ARG A 57 -6.06 0.82 14.33
CA ARG A 57 -5.00 1.77 13.95
C ARG A 57 -5.36 3.22 14.25
N ILE A 58 -6.60 3.63 14.02
CA ILE A 58 -7.05 4.99 14.35
C ILE A 58 -7.02 5.19 15.87
N THR A 59 -7.56 4.26 16.66
CA THR A 59 -7.63 4.42 18.12
C THR A 59 -6.27 4.32 18.81
N GLN A 60 -5.37 3.47 18.31
CA GLN A 60 -4.08 3.22 18.98
C GLN A 60 -2.92 4.06 18.43
N ASN A 61 -3.03 4.59 17.20
CA ASN A 61 -1.93 5.31 16.55
C ASN A 61 -2.29 6.74 16.12
N VAL A 62 -3.56 7.06 15.84
CA VAL A 62 -3.97 8.40 15.38
C VAL A 62 -4.58 9.21 16.51
N LEU A 63 -5.55 8.65 17.25
CA LEU A 63 -6.16 9.31 18.42
C LEU A 63 -5.14 9.62 19.51
N THR A 64 -4.13 8.76 19.66
CA THR A 64 -3.04 8.91 20.63
C THR A 64 -1.92 9.82 20.12
N ALA A 65 -1.85 10.10 18.82
CA ALA A 65 -0.83 10.97 18.25
C ALA A 65 -1.09 12.44 18.62
N PRO A 66 -0.09 13.18 19.13
CA PRO A 66 -0.26 14.57 19.50
C PRO A 66 -0.82 15.41 18.34
N THR A 67 -1.88 16.17 18.63
CA THR A 67 -2.55 17.13 17.72
C THR A 67 -3.24 16.53 16.49
N ALA A 68 -3.23 15.21 16.30
CA ALA A 68 -3.81 14.61 15.11
C ALA A 68 -5.34 14.80 15.04
N ALA A 69 -5.87 14.89 13.82
CA ALA A 69 -7.29 14.80 13.51
C ALA A 69 -7.47 13.80 12.36
N CYS A 70 -8.65 13.18 12.26
CA CYS A 70 -8.90 12.12 11.28
C CYS A 70 -10.11 12.46 10.39
N PHE A 71 -9.85 12.71 9.11
CA PHE A 71 -10.88 13.09 8.15
C PHE A 71 -11.09 12.01 7.08
N ASN A 72 -12.32 11.93 6.58
CA ASN A 72 -12.68 11.05 5.49
C ASN A 72 -12.17 11.59 4.14
N LEU A 73 -11.56 10.73 3.34
CA LEU A 73 -11.20 11.06 1.97
C LEU A 73 -12.12 10.41 0.92
N VAL A 74 -12.72 9.27 1.26
CA VAL A 74 -13.56 8.50 0.33
C VAL A 74 -15.02 8.87 0.58
N ASP A 75 -15.60 9.71 -0.27
CA ASP A 75 -17.03 10.01 -0.21
C ASP A 75 -17.80 8.95 -1.02
N SER A 76 -18.34 7.95 -0.31
CA SER A 76 -19.04 6.80 -0.90
C SER A 76 -20.25 6.40 -0.08
N ASP A 77 -21.23 5.77 -0.73
CA ASP A 77 -22.42 5.20 -0.07
C ASP A 77 -22.06 4.06 0.88
N THR A 78 -20.94 3.38 0.62
CA THR A 78 -20.31 2.40 1.51
C THR A 78 -19.41 3.08 2.51
N TYR A 79 -19.77 3.02 3.79
CA TYR A 79 -18.99 3.66 4.86
C TYR A 79 -19.11 2.92 6.18
N TYR A 80 -18.14 3.18 7.05
CA TYR A 80 -18.20 2.79 8.45
C TYR A 80 -18.65 3.95 9.32
N HIS A 81 -19.41 3.67 10.38
CA HIS A 81 -19.68 4.63 11.45
C HIS A 81 -18.47 4.79 12.38
N MET A 82 -17.27 4.93 11.80
CA MET A 82 -15.99 4.88 12.50
C MET A 82 -15.89 5.97 13.57
N GLY A 83 -16.25 7.21 13.23
CA GLY A 83 -16.19 8.33 14.18
C GLY A 83 -16.97 8.05 15.46
N ARG A 84 -18.16 7.42 15.37
CA ARG A 84 -18.95 7.05 16.56
C ARG A 84 -18.24 5.99 17.41
N LYS A 85 -17.66 4.96 16.78
CA LYS A 85 -16.95 3.89 17.48
C LYS A 85 -15.73 4.43 18.23
N VAL A 86 -14.96 5.29 17.58
CA VAL A 86 -13.79 5.96 18.18
C VAL A 86 -14.22 6.91 19.31
N ALA A 87 -15.31 7.66 19.11
CA ALA A 87 -15.77 8.66 20.07
C ALA A 87 -16.24 8.09 21.42
N TYR A 88 -16.55 6.79 21.51
CA TYR A 88 -16.83 6.15 22.80
C TYR A 88 -15.65 6.21 23.78
N PHE A 89 -14.43 6.44 23.31
CA PHE A 89 -13.29 6.73 24.18
C PHE A 89 -13.54 7.95 25.08
N GLY A 90 -14.33 8.92 24.64
CA GLY A 90 -14.72 10.10 25.44
C GLY A 90 -15.64 9.79 26.62
N ASN A 91 -16.04 8.52 26.82
CA ASN A 91 -16.77 8.04 28.00
C ASN A 91 -18.03 8.87 28.37
N GLY A 92 -18.79 9.28 27.35
CA GLY A 92 -20.02 10.06 27.51
C GLY A 92 -19.83 11.57 27.39
N PHE A 93 -18.57 12.06 27.34
CA PHE A 93 -18.25 13.48 27.20
C PHE A 93 -17.97 13.91 25.75
N GLN A 94 -17.94 12.96 24.80
CA GLN A 94 -17.82 13.27 23.38
C GLN A 94 -19.03 14.04 22.84
N THR A 95 -18.81 15.04 21.99
CA THR A 95 -19.85 15.86 21.36
C THR A 95 -19.94 15.60 19.85
N ARG A 96 -21.11 15.90 19.29
CA ARG A 96 -21.32 15.96 17.84
C ARG A 96 -21.33 17.42 17.43
N GLU A 97 -20.48 17.78 16.48
CA GLU A 97 -20.30 19.15 16.06
C GLU A 97 -20.21 19.27 14.53
N GLU A 98 -20.30 20.50 14.05
CA GLU A 98 -19.98 20.86 12.68
C GLU A 98 -18.74 21.76 12.70
N ARG A 99 -17.61 21.23 12.21
CA ARG A 99 -16.34 21.95 12.14
C ARG A 99 -15.78 21.78 10.74
N TYR A 100 -15.15 22.83 10.20
CA TYR A 100 -14.52 22.78 8.87
C TYR A 100 -15.50 22.39 7.73
N GLY A 101 -16.80 22.70 7.88
CA GLY A 101 -17.85 22.30 6.94
C GLY A 101 -18.20 20.81 6.99
N ARG A 102 -17.81 20.08 8.05
CA ARG A 102 -17.96 18.63 8.17
C ARG A 102 -18.67 18.26 9.46
N LYS A 103 -19.46 17.19 9.41
CA LYS A 103 -20.11 16.62 10.59
C LYS A 103 -19.13 15.68 11.29
N VAL A 104 -18.66 16.08 12.47
CA VAL A 104 -17.59 15.40 13.21
C VAL A 104 -18.06 14.92 14.58
N TRP A 105 -17.25 14.03 15.17
CA TRP A 105 -17.19 13.83 16.60
C TRP A 105 -15.98 14.58 17.16
N VAL A 106 -16.16 15.18 18.33
CA VAL A 106 -15.09 15.79 19.12
C VAL A 106 -14.97 15.00 20.42
N VAL A 107 -13.77 14.48 20.68
CA VAL A 107 -13.49 13.60 21.81
C VAL A 107 -12.54 14.34 22.75
N PRO A 108 -12.94 14.61 24.01
CA PRO A 108 -12.01 15.18 24.98
C PRO A 108 -10.90 14.19 25.30
N ILE A 109 -9.66 14.62 25.22
CA ILE A 109 -8.46 13.84 25.51
C ILE A 109 -7.49 14.68 26.36
N LEU A 110 -6.44 14.08 26.92
CA LEU A 110 -5.46 14.80 27.75
C LEU A 110 -4.84 16.01 27.02
N GLY A 111 -4.59 15.89 25.72
CA GLY A 111 -4.03 16.95 24.88
C GLY A 111 -5.03 18.01 24.41
N GLY A 112 -6.28 17.99 24.90
CA GLY A 112 -7.36 18.84 24.44
C GLY A 112 -8.46 18.04 23.76
N GLU A 113 -8.51 18.08 22.44
CA GLU A 113 -9.58 17.48 21.65
C GLU A 113 -9.03 16.62 20.50
N PHE A 114 -9.64 15.47 20.27
CA PHE A 114 -9.46 14.68 19.06
C PHE A 114 -10.69 14.80 18.18
N ILE A 115 -10.50 15.21 16.92
CA ILE A 115 -11.58 15.44 15.96
C ILE A 115 -11.56 14.32 14.91
N ILE A 116 -12.72 13.73 14.65
CA ILE A 116 -12.89 12.70 13.61
C ILE A 116 -14.21 12.84 12.86
N ASP A 117 -14.16 12.67 11.52
CA ASP A 117 -15.37 12.61 10.69
C ASP A 117 -16.32 11.50 11.17
N ARG A 118 -17.63 11.76 11.11
CA ARG A 118 -18.64 10.78 11.57
C ARG A 118 -18.63 9.46 10.80
N ARG A 119 -18.23 9.52 9.52
CA ARG A 119 -18.22 8.40 8.59
C ARG A 119 -16.87 8.37 7.90
N LEU A 120 -16.30 7.18 7.75
CA LEU A 120 -15.17 6.95 6.85
C LEU A 120 -15.65 6.01 5.74
N GLY A 121 -15.58 6.48 4.50
CA GLY A 121 -15.96 5.69 3.33
C GLY A 121 -14.89 4.67 2.94
N TYR A 122 -15.30 3.68 2.17
CA TYR A 122 -14.40 2.71 1.56
C TYR A 122 -14.93 2.34 0.17
N THR A 123 -14.02 1.97 -0.73
CA THR A 123 -14.34 1.59 -2.11
C THR A 123 -13.46 0.42 -2.55
N ASP A 124 -13.79 -0.18 -3.70
CA ASP A 124 -12.93 -1.16 -4.35
C ASP A 124 -11.69 -0.46 -4.94
N GLY A 125 -10.50 -0.96 -4.56
CA GLY A 125 -9.22 -0.55 -5.14
C GLY A 125 -8.49 -1.71 -5.83
N LEU A 126 -7.20 -1.51 -6.11
CA LEU A 126 -6.33 -2.54 -6.68
C LEU A 126 -5.19 -2.90 -5.72
N MET A 127 -4.94 -4.19 -5.54
CA MET A 127 -3.84 -4.69 -4.73
C MET A 127 -2.89 -5.55 -5.57
N GLY A 128 -1.60 -5.50 -5.25
CA GLY A 128 -0.60 -6.42 -5.79
C GLY A 128 -0.05 -6.07 -7.17
N GLY A 129 -0.18 -4.81 -7.61
CA GLY A 129 0.67 -4.30 -8.69
C GLY A 129 2.13 -4.46 -8.26
N ASN A 130 3.02 -4.92 -9.15
CA ASN A 130 4.39 -5.21 -8.75
C ASN A 130 5.41 -5.00 -9.87
N LEU A 131 6.65 -4.78 -9.47
CA LEU A 131 7.83 -4.70 -10.32
C LEU A 131 8.98 -5.48 -9.69
N TRP A 132 9.69 -6.24 -10.50
CA TRP A 132 10.90 -6.97 -10.12
C TRP A 132 12.12 -6.33 -10.78
N LEU A 133 13.11 -6.00 -9.98
CA LEU A 133 14.33 -5.28 -10.35
C LEU A 133 15.50 -6.26 -10.24
N PHE A 134 16.01 -6.71 -11.39
CA PHE A 134 17.05 -7.74 -11.49
C PHE A 134 18.41 -7.07 -11.64
N GLY A 135 19.26 -7.20 -10.62
CA GLY A 135 20.60 -6.61 -10.60
C GLY A 135 21.73 -7.64 -10.63
N ASP A 136 22.88 -7.22 -11.14
CA ASP A 136 24.15 -7.97 -11.09
C ASP A 136 24.78 -8.06 -9.69
N SER A 137 24.22 -7.30 -8.74
CA SER A 137 24.55 -7.27 -7.33
C SER A 137 23.32 -6.92 -6.49
N VAL A 138 23.42 -7.12 -5.17
CA VAL A 138 22.38 -6.66 -4.23
C VAL A 138 22.24 -5.14 -4.30
N ASP A 139 23.35 -4.42 -4.36
CA ASP A 139 23.36 -2.95 -4.38
C ASP A 139 22.68 -2.42 -5.64
N SER A 140 22.95 -3.01 -6.82
CA SER A 140 22.35 -2.60 -8.08
C SER A 140 20.83 -2.83 -8.09
N ALA A 141 20.38 -3.99 -7.59
CA ALA A 141 18.95 -4.32 -7.51
C ALA A 141 18.22 -3.41 -6.52
N LEU A 142 18.83 -3.15 -5.35
CA LEU A 142 18.27 -2.27 -4.33
C LEU A 142 18.24 -0.81 -4.80
N ALA A 143 19.31 -0.30 -5.41
CA ALA A 143 19.35 1.06 -5.94
C ALA A 143 18.27 1.28 -7.01
N GLY A 144 18.03 0.29 -7.88
CA GLY A 144 16.95 0.34 -8.87
C GLY A 144 15.57 0.37 -8.20
N ALA A 145 15.36 -0.45 -7.17
CA ALA A 145 14.12 -0.48 -6.41
C ALA A 145 13.89 0.83 -5.65
N GLU A 146 14.90 1.38 -4.97
CA GLU A 146 14.81 2.65 -4.23
C GLU A 146 14.47 3.83 -5.15
N ARG A 147 15.08 3.90 -6.34
CA ARG A 147 14.71 4.90 -7.36
C ARG A 147 13.26 4.75 -7.80
N GLY A 148 12.80 3.51 -8.00
CA GLY A 148 11.41 3.22 -8.30
C GLY A 148 10.47 3.66 -7.18
N VAL A 149 10.79 3.34 -5.93
CA VAL A 149 10.02 3.72 -4.74
C VAL A 149 9.89 5.24 -4.64
N GLN A 150 10.97 6.00 -4.83
CA GLN A 150 10.91 7.47 -4.82
C GLN A 150 9.95 8.00 -5.88
N ALA A 151 10.00 7.45 -7.09
CA ALA A 151 9.08 7.86 -8.16
C ALA A 151 7.61 7.51 -7.88
N VAL A 152 7.34 6.39 -7.19
CA VAL A 152 5.97 6.02 -6.79
C VAL A 152 5.43 6.95 -5.71
N HIS A 153 6.26 7.48 -4.81
CA HIS A 153 5.82 8.46 -3.81
C HIS A 153 5.26 9.75 -4.41
N ASP A 154 5.68 10.10 -5.62
CA ASP A 154 5.17 11.26 -6.36
C ASP A 154 3.85 10.99 -7.10
N VAL A 155 3.33 9.76 -7.05
CA VAL A 155 2.08 9.36 -7.73
C VAL A 155 0.93 9.27 -6.72
N PRO A 156 -0.02 10.23 -6.74
CA PRO A 156 -1.16 10.21 -5.83
C PRO A 156 -2.02 8.96 -5.97
N GLY A 157 -2.48 8.43 -4.83
CA GLY A 157 -3.43 7.34 -4.82
C GLY A 157 -2.80 5.95 -4.80
N VAL A 158 -1.48 5.83 -4.60
CA VAL A 158 -0.76 4.56 -4.50
C VAL A 158 0.00 4.49 -3.17
N ILE A 159 0.09 3.28 -2.61
CA ILE A 159 0.95 2.97 -1.46
C ILE A 159 1.87 1.80 -1.78
N MET A 160 3.01 1.74 -1.10
CA MET A 160 3.91 0.58 -1.12
C MET A 160 3.96 -0.04 0.28
N PRO A 161 3.24 -1.14 0.55
CA PRO A 161 2.98 -1.58 1.92
C PRO A 161 4.15 -2.33 2.56
N PHE A 162 5.24 -2.61 1.83
CA PHE A 162 6.41 -3.32 2.34
C PHE A 162 7.42 -2.37 2.99
N PRO A 163 8.36 -2.85 3.83
CA PRO A 163 9.30 -1.99 4.54
C PRO A 163 10.15 -1.17 3.57
N GLY A 164 10.11 0.16 3.68
CA GLY A 164 10.78 1.05 2.72
C GLY A 164 10.25 0.95 1.28
N GLY A 165 9.08 0.35 1.07
CA GLY A 165 8.49 0.12 -0.25
C GLY A 165 9.03 -1.10 -1.00
N VAL A 166 9.99 -1.84 -0.43
CA VAL A 166 10.71 -2.94 -1.11
C VAL A 166 10.55 -4.26 -0.37
N ALA A 167 10.39 -5.34 -1.12
CA ALA A 167 10.48 -6.72 -0.64
C ALA A 167 11.68 -7.42 -1.27
N GLY A 168 12.58 -7.95 -0.44
CA GLY A 168 13.69 -8.81 -0.89
C GLY A 168 13.36 -10.31 -0.82
N SER A 169 12.17 -10.68 -0.34
CA SER A 169 11.86 -12.07 0.04
C SER A 169 11.20 -12.91 -1.05
N GLY A 170 10.50 -12.29 -2.01
CA GLY A 170 9.75 -12.92 -3.11
C GLY A 170 9.00 -14.22 -2.76
N SER A 171 7.66 -14.21 -2.72
CA SER A 171 6.89 -15.39 -2.31
C SER A 171 6.12 -16.07 -3.45
N THR A 172 5.94 -17.39 -3.34
CA THR A 172 4.96 -18.15 -4.12
C THR A 172 3.87 -18.74 -3.23
N ALA A 173 2.72 -19.06 -3.80
CA ALA A 173 1.60 -19.66 -3.08
C ALA A 173 1.89 -21.13 -2.73
N GLY A 174 1.56 -21.51 -1.50
CA GLY A 174 1.78 -22.86 -0.98
C GLY A 174 3.15 -23.06 -0.36
N SER A 175 3.30 -24.19 0.34
CA SER A 175 4.53 -24.60 1.00
C SER A 175 4.55 -26.11 1.18
N LYS A 176 5.76 -26.70 1.21
CA LYS A 176 5.96 -28.09 1.65
C LYS A 176 5.57 -28.28 3.11
N TYR A 177 5.59 -27.22 3.92
CA TYR A 177 5.27 -27.24 5.33
C TYR A 177 3.81 -26.85 5.57
N LYS A 178 3.02 -27.74 6.18
CA LYS A 178 1.55 -27.61 6.32
C LYS A 178 1.08 -26.32 7.01
N PHE A 179 1.89 -25.72 7.88
CA PHE A 179 1.53 -24.51 8.61
C PHE A 179 1.77 -23.21 7.83
N ALA A 180 2.46 -23.28 6.68
CA ALA A 180 2.83 -22.11 5.89
C ALA A 180 1.96 -21.98 4.64
N ILE A 181 1.31 -20.82 4.49
CA ILE A 181 0.42 -20.52 3.35
C ILE A 181 1.21 -20.09 2.11
N ALA A 182 2.39 -19.51 2.32
CA ALA A 182 3.32 -19.08 1.27
C ALA A 182 4.73 -19.56 1.62
N SER A 183 5.59 -19.63 0.60
CA SER A 183 7.01 -19.98 0.73
C SER A 183 7.86 -19.15 -0.23
N THR A 184 9.18 -19.27 -0.13
CA THR A 184 10.11 -18.57 -1.03
C THR A 184 9.87 -18.96 -2.48
N PHE A 185 9.99 -18.00 -3.40
CA PHE A 185 9.88 -18.27 -4.82
C PHE A 185 11.19 -18.84 -5.37
N THR A 186 11.42 -20.14 -5.08
CA THR A 186 12.68 -20.86 -5.36
C THR A 186 13.24 -20.64 -6.76
N LYS A 187 12.36 -20.60 -7.78
CA LYS A 187 12.74 -20.37 -9.18
C LYS A 187 13.61 -19.12 -9.39
N PHE A 188 13.34 -18.06 -8.63
CA PHE A 188 14.03 -16.77 -8.75
C PHE A 188 15.00 -16.50 -7.58
N CYS A 189 15.34 -17.51 -6.77
CA CYS A 189 16.33 -17.38 -5.71
C CYS A 189 17.76 -17.49 -6.26
N PRO A 190 18.61 -16.45 -6.13
CA PRO A 190 19.99 -16.48 -6.66
C PRO A 190 20.83 -17.64 -6.14
N THR A 191 20.61 -18.05 -4.89
CA THR A 191 21.36 -19.14 -4.23
C THR A 191 20.94 -20.54 -4.66
N LEU A 192 19.87 -20.67 -5.44
CA LEU A 192 19.30 -21.96 -5.86
C LEU A 192 19.40 -22.21 -7.36
N GLN A 193 20.05 -21.33 -8.14
CA GLN A 193 20.08 -21.46 -9.60
C GLN A 193 20.83 -22.72 -10.08
N ASP A 194 21.78 -23.24 -9.30
CA ASP A 194 22.51 -24.49 -9.60
C ASP A 194 21.96 -25.71 -8.83
N HIS A 195 20.86 -25.55 -8.08
CA HIS A 195 20.33 -26.64 -7.26
C HIS A 195 19.58 -27.67 -8.13
N PRO A 196 19.90 -28.98 -8.05
CA PRO A 196 19.38 -29.99 -8.98
C PRO A 196 17.85 -30.16 -8.93
N ASP A 197 17.24 -29.88 -7.78
CA ASP A 197 15.78 -30.00 -7.58
C ASP A 197 15.00 -28.70 -7.85
N VAL A 198 15.65 -27.64 -8.34
CA VAL A 198 15.02 -26.33 -8.57
C VAL A 198 15.03 -25.98 -10.05
N GLU A 199 13.88 -25.58 -10.57
CA GLU A 199 13.80 -24.97 -11.91
C GLU A 199 14.40 -23.55 -11.83
N ALA A 200 15.60 -23.36 -12.38
CA ALA A 200 16.23 -22.05 -12.47
C ALA A 200 15.42 -21.10 -13.37
N GLY A 201 15.34 -19.84 -12.98
CA GLY A 201 14.57 -18.81 -13.67
C GLY A 201 15.24 -17.45 -13.75
N LEU A 202 16.40 -17.26 -13.12
CA LEU A 202 17.14 -16.01 -13.25
C LEU A 202 17.89 -15.96 -14.58
N PRO A 203 17.87 -14.82 -15.29
CA PRO A 203 18.75 -14.59 -16.42
C PRO A 203 20.22 -14.61 -16.01
N ASP A 204 21.09 -14.94 -16.97
CA ASP A 204 22.55 -14.90 -16.78
C ASP A 204 23.01 -13.53 -16.28
N GLY A 205 23.93 -13.54 -15.31
CA GLY A 205 24.51 -12.34 -14.73
C GLY A 205 23.69 -11.70 -13.60
N VAL A 206 22.44 -12.10 -13.38
CA VAL A 206 21.64 -11.61 -12.25
C VAL A 206 22.07 -12.30 -10.95
N LYS A 207 22.32 -11.51 -9.91
CA LYS A 207 22.68 -12.00 -8.57
C LYS A 207 21.72 -11.57 -7.47
N SER A 208 20.81 -10.66 -7.75
CA SER A 208 19.77 -10.22 -6.81
C SER A 208 18.52 -9.75 -7.53
N VAL A 209 17.37 -9.94 -6.89
CA VAL A 209 16.07 -9.44 -7.35
C VAL A 209 15.38 -8.75 -6.19
N MET A 210 14.95 -7.50 -6.40
CA MET A 210 14.12 -6.75 -5.46
C MET A 210 12.74 -6.54 -6.04
N GLU A 211 11.71 -6.55 -5.18
CA GLU A 211 10.33 -6.38 -5.59
C GLU A 211 9.72 -5.11 -4.99
N ILE A 212 9.13 -4.26 -5.83
CA ILE A 212 8.22 -3.19 -5.40
C ILE A 212 6.81 -3.76 -5.49
N ILE A 213 6.02 -3.65 -4.42
CA ILE A 213 4.58 -3.98 -4.41
C ILE A 213 3.79 -2.70 -4.21
N MET A 214 2.75 -2.51 -5.01
CA MET A 214 1.89 -1.33 -5.06
C MET A 214 0.43 -1.73 -4.88
N ASN A 215 -0.25 -1.02 -3.98
CA ASN A 215 -1.71 -1.01 -3.88
C ASN A 215 -2.21 0.40 -4.16
N GLY A 216 -3.35 0.53 -4.82
CA GLY A 216 -3.82 1.82 -5.30
C GLY A 216 -5.32 1.95 -5.29
N LYS A 217 -5.78 3.20 -5.35
CA LYS A 217 -7.20 3.54 -5.35
C LYS A 217 -7.96 3.01 -6.57
N ASP A 218 -7.26 2.88 -7.71
CA ASP A 218 -7.80 2.38 -8.97
C ASP A 218 -6.69 1.82 -9.87
N LEU A 219 -7.07 1.30 -11.04
CA LEU A 219 -6.14 0.75 -12.03
C LEU A 219 -5.22 1.81 -12.62
N GLN A 220 -5.74 3.01 -12.92
CA GLN A 220 -4.96 4.07 -13.54
C GLN A 220 -3.82 4.52 -12.65
N ALA A 221 -4.07 4.72 -11.35
CA ALA A 221 -3.03 5.07 -10.38
C ALA A 221 -1.90 4.04 -10.34
N ILE A 222 -2.23 2.75 -10.43
CA ILE A 222 -1.21 1.68 -10.47
C ILE A 222 -0.45 1.65 -11.79
N ILE A 223 -1.11 1.92 -12.91
CA ILE A 223 -0.44 2.07 -14.23
C ILE A 223 0.57 3.23 -14.15
N ASP A 224 0.13 4.39 -13.68
CA ASP A 224 0.97 5.59 -13.58
C ASP A 224 2.18 5.35 -12.67
N ALA A 225 1.97 4.75 -11.49
CA ALA A 225 3.04 4.39 -10.56
C ALA A 225 4.01 3.37 -11.15
N THR A 226 3.50 2.37 -11.88
CA THR A 226 4.32 1.36 -12.56
C THR A 226 5.23 2.02 -13.60
N GLN A 227 4.69 2.91 -14.44
CA GLN A 227 5.46 3.58 -15.49
C GLN A 227 6.48 4.57 -14.90
N ALA A 228 6.11 5.29 -13.83
CA ALA A 228 7.02 6.17 -13.11
C ALA A 228 8.21 5.40 -12.52
N ALA A 229 7.94 4.26 -11.86
CA ALA A 229 8.97 3.42 -11.29
C ALA A 229 9.92 2.81 -12.35
N ILE A 230 9.38 2.29 -13.45
CA ILE A 230 10.18 1.77 -14.57
C ILE A 230 11.11 2.85 -15.10
N LYS A 231 10.57 4.05 -15.38
CA LYS A 231 11.35 5.17 -15.91
C LYS A 231 12.48 5.59 -14.97
N ALA A 232 12.21 5.64 -13.66
CA ALA A 232 13.22 6.03 -12.67
C ALA A 232 14.31 4.98 -12.46
N ALA A 233 13.94 3.69 -12.55
CA ALA A 233 14.86 2.59 -12.34
C ALA A 233 15.72 2.25 -13.57
N ALA A 234 15.24 2.54 -14.80
CA ALA A 234 15.83 2.05 -16.05
C ALA A 234 17.34 2.31 -16.21
N ASP A 235 17.82 3.49 -15.83
CA ASP A 235 19.22 3.90 -15.99
C ASP A 235 20.10 3.58 -14.77
N THR A 236 19.68 2.63 -13.92
CA THR A 236 20.46 2.23 -12.75
C THR A 236 21.65 1.38 -13.18
N PRO A 237 22.91 1.76 -12.84
CA PRO A 237 24.08 0.94 -13.14
C PRO A 237 23.97 -0.45 -12.52
N GLY A 238 24.25 -1.49 -13.31
CA GLY A 238 24.18 -2.89 -12.86
C GLY A 238 22.76 -3.43 -12.74
N LEU A 239 21.72 -2.69 -13.15
CA LEU A 239 20.36 -3.22 -13.30
C LEU A 239 20.22 -3.85 -14.69
N ASN A 240 20.03 -5.17 -14.74
CA ASN A 240 20.02 -5.94 -15.97
C ASN A 240 18.63 -5.98 -16.61
N MET A 241 17.57 -6.04 -15.80
CA MET A 241 16.21 -6.24 -16.28
C MET A 241 15.17 -5.72 -15.27
N ILE A 242 14.05 -5.22 -15.81
CA ILE A 242 12.83 -4.97 -15.05
C ILE A 242 11.77 -5.94 -15.57
N SER A 243 11.08 -6.64 -14.68
CA SER A 243 9.96 -7.53 -15.01
C SER A 243 8.86 -7.43 -13.95
N ALA A 244 7.88 -8.33 -14.00
CA ALA A 244 6.81 -8.42 -13.01
C ALA A 244 6.36 -9.87 -12.78
N GLY A 245 6.01 -10.17 -11.54
CA GLY A 245 5.36 -11.40 -11.14
C GLY A 245 3.89 -11.42 -11.60
N ASN A 246 3.46 -12.57 -12.12
CA ASN A 246 2.06 -12.79 -12.50
C ASN A 246 1.66 -14.26 -12.31
N TYR A 247 0.35 -14.52 -12.32
CA TYR A 247 -0.23 -15.85 -12.14
C TYR A 247 -0.84 -16.39 -13.44
N GLY A 248 -0.24 -16.05 -14.60
CA GLY A 248 -0.70 -16.48 -15.92
C GLY A 248 -2.12 -16.01 -16.27
N GLY A 249 -2.56 -14.87 -15.73
CA GLY A 249 -3.91 -14.34 -15.93
C GLY A 249 -5.04 -15.10 -15.23
N LYS A 250 -4.73 -16.07 -14.35
CA LYS A 250 -5.73 -16.95 -13.74
C LYS A 250 -6.33 -16.43 -12.43
N LEU A 251 -5.61 -15.56 -11.72
CA LEU A 251 -6.03 -15.05 -10.40
C LEU A 251 -6.51 -13.59 -10.44
N GLY A 252 -5.70 -12.70 -11.04
CA GLY A 252 -6.03 -11.28 -11.17
C GLY A 252 -6.91 -11.01 -12.38
N LYS A 253 -7.91 -10.13 -12.22
CA LYS A 253 -8.75 -9.64 -13.34
C LYS A 253 -8.18 -8.40 -14.03
N SER A 254 -7.33 -7.66 -13.34
CA SER A 254 -6.69 -6.46 -13.87
C SER A 254 -5.28 -6.81 -14.34
N LEU A 255 -4.92 -6.34 -15.53
CA LEU A 255 -3.61 -6.52 -16.13
C LEU A 255 -2.94 -5.16 -16.23
N VAL A 256 -1.77 -5.03 -15.60
CA VAL A 256 -0.91 -3.85 -15.70
C VAL A 256 0.28 -4.27 -16.55
N TYR A 257 0.36 -3.75 -17.76
CA TYR A 257 1.44 -4.11 -18.67
C TYR A 257 2.66 -3.22 -18.39
N LEU A 258 3.86 -3.78 -18.54
CA LEU A 258 5.08 -2.98 -18.41
C LEU A 258 5.29 -2.08 -19.63
N HIS A 259 4.88 -2.57 -20.80
CA HIS A 259 4.88 -1.83 -22.05
C HIS A 259 3.72 -0.83 -22.08
N PRO A 260 3.98 0.48 -22.21
CA PRO A 260 2.93 1.51 -22.13
C PRO A 260 1.91 1.43 -23.27
N ASP A 261 2.31 0.93 -24.44
CA ASP A 261 1.44 0.72 -25.61
C ASP A 261 0.42 -0.42 -25.42
N LYS A 262 0.58 -1.25 -24.39
CA LYS A 262 -0.29 -2.40 -24.10
C LYS A 262 -1.28 -2.15 -22.97
N GLN A 263 -1.32 -0.94 -22.41
CA GLN A 263 -2.24 -0.67 -21.30
C GLN A 263 -3.70 -0.89 -21.73
N PRO A 264 -4.54 -1.43 -20.84
CA PRO A 264 -5.96 -1.53 -21.12
C PRO A 264 -6.54 -0.12 -21.37
N ALA A 265 -7.43 0.00 -22.35
CA ALA A 265 -8.17 1.25 -22.56
C ALA A 265 -8.98 1.58 -21.30
N ALA A 266 -9.02 2.87 -20.95
CA ALA A 266 -9.80 3.39 -19.84
C ALA A 266 -11.31 3.23 -20.06
#